data_AF-A0AAU3F8P4-F1
#
_entry.id   AF-A0AAU3F8P4-F1
#
_cell.length_a   1.000
_cell.length_b   1.000
_cell.length_c   1.000
_cell.angle_alpha   90.00
_cell.angle_beta   90.00
_cell.angle_gamma   90.00
#
_symmetry.space_group_name_H-M   'P 1'
#
loop_
_entity.id
_entity.type
_entity.pdbx_description
1 polymer ?
#
loop_
_entity_poly.entity_id
_entity_poly.type
_entity_poly.pdbx_seq_one_letter_code
_entity_poly.pdbx_strand_id
1 'polypeptide(L)'
;MERFKRASVTAIATAAVLAGSVGVAMAVVSPAPPATDTGRDSARPAQERPTLTARATTDGVQAWQEFRVYGKARHLAPGTRVTLQQKQSGKWVTLPASMNLTQRSTYKMRVYLGLKGRNTLRIVGGGTVSPNLKVRVH
;
A
#
# COMPACT_ATOMS: atom_id res chain seq x y z
N MET A 1 -24.23 23.57 4.65
CA MET A 1 -23.18 24.54 5.02
C MET A 1 -22.45 23.89 6.18
N GLU A 2 -21.27 23.34 5.98
CA GLU A 2 -20.00 24.06 6.15
C GLU A 2 -18.88 23.45 5.26
N ARG A 3 -18.05 24.34 4.72
CA ARG A 3 -17.11 24.11 3.62
C ARG A 3 -15.69 24.31 4.16
N PHE A 4 -14.96 23.22 4.39
CA PHE A 4 -13.59 23.28 4.90
C PHE A 4 -12.56 23.30 3.75
N LYS A 5 -12.30 24.54 3.33
CA LYS A 5 -11.03 25.20 2.96
C LYS A 5 -9.86 24.30 2.50
N ARG A 6 -9.47 24.54 1.25
CA ARG A 6 -8.22 24.14 0.58
C ARG A 6 -7.01 24.79 1.24
N ALA A 7 -5.86 24.10 1.24
CA ALA A 7 -4.55 24.73 1.38
C ALA A 7 -3.52 23.95 0.54
N SER A 8 -3.08 24.59 -0.55
CA SER A 8 -1.92 24.19 -1.35
C SER A 8 -0.68 24.86 -0.75
N VAL A 9 0.44 24.16 -0.67
CA VAL A 9 1.74 24.78 -0.37
C VAL A 9 2.73 24.36 -1.45
N THR A 10 3.09 25.33 -2.27
CA THR A 10 4.20 25.32 -3.23
C THR A 10 5.33 26.07 -2.57
N ALA A 11 6.52 25.48 -2.50
CA ALA A 11 7.73 26.19 -2.10
C ALA A 11 8.82 25.93 -3.15
N ILE A 12 9.13 26.97 -3.92
CA ILE A 12 10.28 27.08 -4.81
C ILE A 12 11.11 28.24 -4.26
N ALA A 13 12.40 28.01 -4.03
CA ALA A 13 13.42 29.04 -3.80
C ALA A 13 14.74 28.48 -4.38
N THR A 14 15.25 28.87 -5.56
CA THR A 14 16.01 30.09 -5.96
C THR A 14 17.17 30.48 -5.06
N ALA A 15 18.40 30.35 -5.60
CA ALA A 15 19.52 31.32 -5.57
C ALA A 15 20.85 30.62 -5.93
N ALA A 16 21.90 31.19 -6.51
CA ALA A 16 22.11 32.39 -7.32
C ALA A 16 23.62 32.44 -7.72
N VAL A 17 23.90 33.00 -8.89
CA VAL A 17 25.08 33.76 -9.38
C VAL A 17 26.53 33.21 -9.46
N LEU A 18 27.12 33.64 -10.58
CA LEU A 18 28.46 33.53 -11.15
C LEU A 18 29.54 34.36 -10.43
N ALA A 19 30.78 33.85 -10.42
CA ALA A 19 32.07 34.57 -10.37
C ALA A 19 33.17 33.52 -10.69
N GLY A 20 34.29 33.69 -11.40
CA GLY A 20 34.97 34.77 -12.10
C GLY A 20 36.39 34.25 -12.44
N SER A 21 36.80 34.36 -13.72
CA SER A 21 38.15 34.49 -14.31
C SER A 21 39.44 33.82 -13.74
N VAL A 22 40.09 33.04 -14.64
CA VAL A 22 41.53 33.01 -15.06
C VAL A 22 42.65 32.65 -14.06
N GLY A 23 43.40 31.58 -14.40
CA GLY A 23 44.87 31.64 -14.44
C GLY A 23 45.67 30.57 -13.70
N VAL A 24 46.60 29.96 -14.46
CA VAL A 24 47.85 29.26 -14.06
C VAL A 24 47.79 27.73 -13.93
N ALA A 25 48.42 27.09 -14.91
CA ALA A 25 48.83 25.69 -14.95
C ALA A 25 50.00 25.42 -13.99
N MET A 26 49.94 24.30 -13.26
CA MET A 26 51.12 23.65 -12.68
C MET A 26 50.99 22.13 -12.83
N ALA A 27 52.13 21.52 -13.11
CA ALA A 27 52.30 20.18 -13.65
C ALA A 27 52.21 19.05 -12.60
N VAL A 28 51.82 17.89 -13.12
CA VAL A 28 51.89 16.50 -12.62
C VAL A 28 52.59 16.19 -11.28
N VAL A 29 51.82 15.60 -10.38
CA VAL A 29 52.19 14.37 -9.66
C VAL A 29 50.90 13.56 -9.51
N SER A 30 50.87 12.34 -10.04
CA SER A 30 49.79 11.38 -9.79
C SER A 30 50.13 10.61 -8.51
N PRO A 31 49.52 10.91 -7.35
CA PRO A 31 49.48 9.92 -6.29
C PRO A 31 48.50 8.84 -6.74
N ALA A 32 49.00 7.61 -6.90
CA ALA A 32 48.16 6.43 -7.02
C ALA A 32 47.13 6.46 -5.88
N PRO A 33 45.80 6.38 -6.16
CA PRO A 33 44.83 6.34 -5.09
C PRO A 33 45.07 5.06 -4.27
N PRO A 34 45.23 5.16 -2.94
CA PRO A 34 45.23 3.96 -2.11
C PRO A 34 43.90 3.25 -2.32
N ALA A 35 43.98 1.97 -2.68
CA ALA A 35 42.85 1.06 -2.70
C ALA A 35 42.19 1.07 -1.32
N THR A 36 41.17 1.90 -1.18
CA THR A 36 40.41 2.02 0.07
C THR A 36 39.21 1.12 -0.10
N ASP A 37 39.42 -0.09 0.42
CA ASP A 37 38.45 -0.98 1.03
C ASP A 37 37.00 -0.85 0.56
N THR A 38 36.59 -1.88 -0.17
CA THR A 38 35.25 -2.49 -0.17
C THR A 38 34.36 -2.03 0.99
N GLY A 39 33.71 -0.88 0.80
CA GLY A 39 32.49 -0.54 1.50
C GLY A 39 31.47 -1.61 1.13
N ARG A 40 31.40 -2.65 1.96
CA ARG A 40 30.29 -3.59 2.01
C ARG A 40 29.05 -2.77 2.30
N ASP A 41 28.46 -2.22 1.24
CA ASP A 41 27.08 -1.79 1.25
C ASP A 41 26.32 -3.04 1.67
N SER A 42 25.95 -3.06 2.94
CA SER A 42 25.38 -4.22 3.60
C SER A 42 24.03 -4.35 2.97
N ALA A 43 23.95 -5.10 1.87
CA ALA A 43 22.76 -5.34 1.10
C ALA A 43 21.68 -5.80 2.08
N ARG A 44 20.85 -4.86 2.52
CA ARG A 44 19.72 -5.16 3.39
C ARG A 44 18.92 -6.22 2.63
N PRO A 45 18.64 -7.39 3.22
CA PRO A 45 17.82 -8.40 2.56
C PRO A 45 16.57 -7.71 2.02
N ALA A 46 16.30 -7.87 0.73
CA ALA A 46 15.12 -7.29 0.11
C ALA A 46 13.90 -7.79 0.88
N GLN A 47 13.30 -6.90 1.68
CA GLN A 47 12.23 -7.29 2.58
C GLN A 47 11.06 -7.82 1.75
N GLU A 48 10.69 -9.08 1.99
CA GLU A 48 9.65 -9.75 1.22
C GLU A 48 8.35 -8.92 1.29
N ARG A 49 7.77 -8.63 0.11
CA ARG A 49 6.66 -7.68 0.01
C ARG A 49 5.41 -8.25 0.69
N PRO A 50 4.70 -7.47 1.53
CA PRO A 50 3.45 -7.90 2.13
C PRO A 50 2.38 -8.28 1.09
N THR A 51 1.72 -9.42 1.29
CA THR A 51 0.65 -9.87 0.38
C THR A 51 -0.60 -10.29 1.13
N LEU A 52 -1.76 -10.12 0.48
CA LEU A 52 -3.07 -10.56 0.95
C LEU A 52 -3.77 -11.37 -0.13
N THR A 53 -4.42 -12.47 0.27
CA THR A 53 -5.35 -13.22 -0.60
C THR A 53 -6.77 -13.00 -0.10
N ALA A 54 -7.78 -12.95 -0.97
CA ALA A 54 -9.18 -12.88 -0.53
C ALA A 54 -10.07 -13.83 -1.33
N ARG A 55 -10.96 -14.52 -0.63
CA ARG A 55 -11.97 -15.43 -1.20
C ARG A 55 -13.29 -15.24 -0.45
N ALA A 56 -14.40 -15.42 -1.14
CA ALA A 56 -15.73 -15.48 -0.54
C ALA A 56 -16.19 -16.94 -0.43
N THR A 57 -17.06 -17.24 0.53
CA THR A 57 -17.70 -18.57 0.65
C THR A 57 -18.76 -18.82 -0.41
N THR A 58 -19.22 -17.77 -1.09
CA THR A 58 -20.21 -17.82 -2.16
C THR A 58 -19.88 -16.78 -3.22
N ASP A 59 -20.31 -17.01 -4.45
CA ASP A 59 -20.34 -16.04 -5.53
C ASP A 59 -21.70 -15.31 -5.64
N GLY A 60 -22.73 -15.77 -4.92
CA GLY A 60 -24.08 -15.21 -4.91
C GLY A 60 -24.73 -15.20 -3.51
N VAL A 61 -25.45 -14.14 -3.15
CA VAL A 61 -26.12 -14.00 -1.84
C VAL A 61 -27.36 -13.11 -1.96
N GLN A 62 -28.36 -13.29 -1.09
CA GLN A 62 -29.48 -12.33 -1.01
C GLN A 62 -29.02 -11.02 -0.36
N ALA A 63 -29.72 -9.92 -0.65
CA ALA A 63 -29.47 -8.67 0.05
C ALA A 63 -29.59 -8.87 1.58
N TRP A 64 -28.63 -8.33 2.33
CA TRP A 64 -28.56 -8.44 3.79
C TRP A 64 -28.42 -9.86 4.35
N GLN A 65 -28.13 -10.85 3.50
CA GLN A 65 -27.77 -12.18 3.96
C GLN A 65 -26.27 -12.26 4.29
N GLU A 66 -25.96 -12.98 5.37
CA GLU A 66 -24.58 -13.20 5.77
C GLU A 66 -23.85 -14.10 4.78
N PHE A 67 -22.63 -13.70 4.42
CA PHE A 67 -21.63 -14.60 3.87
C PHE A 67 -20.27 -14.31 4.50
N ARG A 68 -19.28 -15.14 4.18
CA ARG A 68 -17.94 -15.00 4.75
C ARG A 68 -16.91 -14.65 3.69
N VAL A 69 -16.03 -13.71 4.03
CA VAL A 69 -14.82 -13.41 3.28
C VAL A 69 -13.62 -13.83 4.11
N TYR A 70 -12.73 -14.61 3.52
CA TYR A 70 -11.58 -15.17 4.20
C TYR A 70 -10.32 -15.09 3.35
N GLY A 71 -9.18 -15.28 4.00
CA GLY A 71 -7.90 -15.22 3.35
C GLY A 71 -6.73 -15.41 4.30
N LYS A 72 -5.54 -15.34 3.72
CA LYS A 72 -4.26 -15.32 4.42
C LYS A 72 -3.44 -14.12 3.99
N ALA A 73 -2.57 -13.71 4.90
CA ALA A 73 -1.55 -12.71 4.68
C ALA A 73 -0.17 -13.38 4.70
N ARG A 74 0.78 -12.84 3.94
CA ARG A 74 2.20 -13.17 4.06
C ARG A 74 2.98 -11.88 4.32
N HIS A 75 4.05 -11.99 5.10
CA HIS A 75 4.91 -10.87 5.51
C HIS A 75 4.11 -9.73 6.17
N LEU A 76 3.04 -10.10 6.89
CA LEU A 76 2.27 -9.22 7.75
C LEU A 76 2.25 -9.81 9.16
N ALA A 77 2.37 -8.95 10.17
CA ALA A 77 2.34 -9.38 11.55
C ALA A 77 0.91 -9.83 11.95
N PRO A 78 0.78 -10.87 12.78
CA PRO A 78 -0.45 -11.13 13.52
C PRO A 78 -0.97 -9.86 14.22
N GLY A 79 -2.28 -9.75 14.37
CA GLY A 79 -2.89 -8.55 14.95
C GLY A 79 -3.06 -7.38 13.98
N THR A 80 -2.42 -7.40 12.80
CA THR A 80 -2.62 -6.36 11.78
C THR A 80 -4.11 -6.24 11.41
N ARG A 81 -4.66 -5.03 11.44
CA ARG A 81 -6.05 -4.80 11.07
C ARG A 81 -6.24 -4.86 9.55
N VAL A 82 -7.20 -5.67 9.13
CA VAL A 82 -7.68 -5.75 7.75
C VAL A 82 -9.13 -5.26 7.66
N THR A 83 -9.45 -4.59 6.56
CA THR A 83 -10.78 -4.03 6.31
C THR A 83 -11.28 -4.44 4.93
N LEU A 84 -12.59 -4.59 4.80
CA LEU A 84 -13.24 -4.85 3.52
C LEU A 84 -13.57 -3.53 2.83
N GLN A 85 -13.26 -3.46 1.55
CA GLN A 85 -13.68 -2.37 0.68
C GLN A 85 -14.54 -2.90 -0.46
N GLN A 86 -15.50 -2.08 -0.85
CA GLN A 86 -16.36 -2.31 -2.01
C GLN A 86 -16.16 -1.21 -3.03
N LYS A 87 -16.11 -1.59 -4.31
CA LYS A 87 -16.11 -0.61 -5.39
C LYS A 87 -17.54 -0.09 -5.61
N GLN A 88 -17.75 1.20 -5.35
CA GLN A 88 -19.02 1.91 -5.52
C GLN A 88 -18.79 3.14 -6.41
N SER A 89 -19.54 3.27 -7.50
CA SER A 89 -19.44 4.40 -8.44
C SER A 89 -17.99 4.74 -8.85
N GLY A 90 -17.19 3.71 -9.14
CA GLY A 90 -15.79 3.85 -9.54
C GLY A 90 -14.78 4.04 -8.39
N LYS A 91 -15.24 4.34 -7.17
CA LYS A 91 -14.40 4.57 -5.99
C LYS A 91 -14.42 3.38 -5.05
N TRP A 92 -13.38 3.23 -4.24
CA TRP A 92 -13.34 2.21 -3.20
C TRP A 92 -13.88 2.80 -1.90
N VAL A 93 -14.93 2.18 -1.37
CA VAL A 93 -15.59 2.57 -0.13
C VAL A 93 -15.30 1.50 0.93
N THR A 94 -14.82 1.92 2.09
CA THR A 94 -14.60 1.01 3.22
C THR A 94 -15.95 0.61 3.82
N LEU A 95 -16.19 -0.69 3.90
CA LEU A 95 -17.35 -1.25 4.58
C LEU A 95 -17.06 -1.38 6.07
N PRO A 96 -18.09 -1.38 6.94
CA PRO A 96 -17.95 -1.61 8.38
C PRO A 96 -17.66 -3.09 8.71
N ALA A 97 -16.85 -3.76 7.90
CA ALA A 97 -16.38 -5.12 8.12
C ALA A 97 -14.85 -5.11 8.23
N SER A 98 -14.35 -5.44 9.42
CA SER A 98 -12.92 -5.42 9.72
C SER A 98 -12.58 -6.41 10.82
N MET A 99 -11.33 -6.87 10.86
CA MET A 99 -10.82 -7.80 11.86
C MET A 99 -9.30 -7.70 11.92
N ASN A 100 -8.71 -8.17 13.01
CA ASN A 100 -7.27 -8.33 13.12
C ASN A 100 -6.84 -9.73 12.62
N LEU A 101 -5.68 -9.81 11.96
CA LEU A 101 -5.10 -11.10 11.56
C LEU A 101 -4.90 -12.00 12.79
N THR A 102 -5.20 -13.29 12.63
CA THR A 102 -4.93 -14.30 13.66
C THR A 102 -3.42 -14.50 13.84
N GLN A 103 -3.03 -15.29 14.86
CA GLN A 103 -1.64 -15.74 15.04
C GLN A 103 -1.07 -16.46 13.82
N ARG A 104 -1.93 -17.07 12.99
CA ARG A 104 -1.53 -17.74 11.74
C ARG A 104 -1.57 -16.80 10.52
N SER A 105 -1.70 -15.50 10.74
CA SER A 105 -1.84 -14.48 9.68
C SER A 105 -3.01 -14.76 8.74
N THR A 106 -4.11 -15.33 9.25
CA THR A 106 -5.34 -15.59 8.51
C THR A 106 -6.47 -14.72 9.00
N TYR A 107 -7.54 -14.66 8.23
CA TYR A 107 -8.73 -13.91 8.58
C TYR A 107 -9.98 -14.56 7.98
N LYS A 108 -11.12 -14.45 8.68
CA LYS A 108 -12.46 -14.85 8.21
C LYS A 108 -13.52 -13.92 8.81
N MET A 109 -14.01 -12.94 8.03
CA MET A 109 -15.03 -11.97 8.45
C MET A 109 -16.41 -12.37 7.97
N ARG A 110 -17.42 -12.03 8.78
CA ARG A 110 -18.84 -12.02 8.40
C ARG A 110 -19.11 -10.72 7.66
N VAL A 111 -19.85 -10.80 6.56
CA VAL A 111 -20.11 -9.66 5.68
C VAL A 111 -21.58 -9.70 5.27
N TYR A 112 -22.18 -8.51 5.21
CA TYR A 112 -23.51 -8.27 4.70
C TYR A 112 -23.42 -7.27 3.56
N LEU A 113 -24.11 -7.53 2.46
CA LEU A 113 -24.20 -6.60 1.32
C LEU A 113 -25.66 -6.29 1.04
N GLY A 114 -26.01 -5.00 1.03
CA GLY A 114 -27.35 -4.53 0.64
C GLY A 114 -27.45 -4.04 -0.80
N LEU A 115 -26.31 -3.70 -1.43
CA LEU A 115 -26.28 -3.17 -2.80
C LEU A 115 -26.45 -4.33 -3.80
N LYS A 116 -27.60 -4.35 -4.48
CA LYS A 116 -27.94 -5.40 -5.47
C LYS A 116 -27.04 -5.36 -6.70
N GLY A 117 -26.93 -6.51 -7.38
CA GLY A 117 -26.14 -6.68 -8.59
C GLY A 117 -24.71 -7.16 -8.33
N ARG A 118 -23.79 -6.83 -9.23
CA ARG A 118 -22.40 -7.31 -9.17
C ARG A 118 -21.54 -6.41 -8.29
N ASN A 119 -21.15 -6.93 -7.13
CA ASN A 119 -20.30 -6.24 -6.18
C ASN A 119 -18.85 -6.66 -6.36
N THR A 120 -17.96 -5.69 -6.55
CA THR A 120 -16.50 -5.93 -6.57
C THR A 120 -15.94 -5.54 -5.21
N LEU A 121 -15.31 -6.50 -4.55
CA LEU A 121 -14.76 -6.36 -3.20
C LEU A 121 -13.24 -6.56 -3.21
N ARG A 122 -12.58 -5.98 -2.21
CA ARG A 122 -11.17 -6.23 -1.90
C ARG A 122 -10.91 -6.10 -0.40
N ILE A 123 -9.83 -6.68 0.07
CA ILE A 123 -9.35 -6.54 1.44
C ILE A 123 -8.11 -5.66 1.42
N VAL A 124 -8.02 -4.73 2.38
CA VAL A 124 -6.87 -3.85 2.57
C VAL A 124 -6.38 -3.90 4.02
N GLY A 125 -5.07 -3.84 4.21
CA GLY A 125 -4.46 -3.83 5.54
C GLY A 125 -2.94 -3.99 5.46
N GLY A 126 -2.22 -3.44 6.44
CA GLY A 126 -0.75 -3.56 6.51
C GLY A 126 -0.02 -3.04 5.26
N GLY A 127 -0.55 -2.00 4.60
CA GLY A 127 0.05 -1.43 3.40
C GLY A 127 -0.09 -2.25 2.11
N THR A 128 -0.89 -3.32 2.12
CA THR A 128 -1.13 -4.16 0.94
C THR A 128 -2.62 -4.35 0.66
N VAL A 129 -2.91 -4.83 -0.55
CA VAL A 129 -4.26 -4.95 -1.09
C VAL A 129 -4.42 -6.34 -1.71
N SER A 130 -5.54 -7.01 -1.43
CA SER A 130 -5.85 -8.30 -2.03
C SER A 130 -6.26 -8.16 -3.50
N PRO A 131 -6.17 -9.25 -4.29
CA PRO A 131 -6.91 -9.35 -5.55
C PRO A 131 -8.41 -9.06 -5.36
N ASN A 132 -9.04 -8.56 -6.42
CA ASN A 132 -10.47 -8.26 -6.41
C ASN A 132 -11.27 -9.56 -6.46
N LEU A 133 -12.32 -9.65 -5.63
CA LEU A 133 -13.32 -10.71 -5.69
C LEU A 133 -14.67 -10.13 -6.09
N LYS A 134 -15.50 -10.95 -6.75
CA LYS A 134 -16.82 -10.54 -7.23
C LYS A 134 -17.87 -11.40 -6.53
N VAL A 135 -18.91 -10.75 -6.00
CA VAL A 135 -20.09 -11.40 -5.41
C VAL A 135 -21.33 -10.76 -6.02
N ARG A 136 -22.29 -11.58 -6.45
CA ARG A 136 -23.59 -11.13 -6.94
C ARG A 136 -24.57 -11.08 -5.78
N VAL A 137 -25.29 -9.97 -5.66
CA VAL A 137 -26.39 -9.81 -4.70
C VAL A 137 -27.69 -9.84 -5.48
N HIS A 138 -28.59 -10.75 -5.10
CA HIS A 138 -29.90 -10.96 -5.74
C HIS A 138 -31.00 -10.08 -5.11
#